data_AF-L7J9G0-F1
#
_entry.id   AF-L7J9G0-F1
#
_cell.length_a   1.000
_cell.length_b   1.000
_cell.length_c   1.000
_cell.angle_alpha   90.00
_cell.angle_beta   90.00
_cell.angle_gamma   90.00
#
_symmetry.space_group_name_H-M   'P 1'
#
loop_
_entity.id
_entity.type
_entity.pdbx_description
1 polymer ?
#
loop_
_entity_poly.entity_id
_entity_poly.type
_entity_poly.pdbx_seq_one_letter_code
_entity_poly.pdbx_strand_id
1 'polypeptide(L)'
;MRCILLSTWLLTFFVPALQVASPNAIGAAPDAVRMKRVVNFYSKLPRGAAPEQKATGILGRYQAKHFGKNPTAKPIIHAIAFILAVGYAQNYYFHLLERVLGHHKNNPH
;
A
#
# COMPACT_ATOMS: atom_id res chain seq x y z
N MET A 1 -34.82 -11.55 11.81
CA MET A 1 -34.27 -12.72 12.54
C MET A 1 -33.27 -13.55 11.73
N ARG A 2 -33.41 -13.75 10.41
CA ARG A 2 -32.45 -14.52 9.58
C ARG A 2 -31.03 -13.95 9.46
N CYS A 3 -30.83 -12.63 9.56
CA CYS A 3 -29.49 -12.02 9.45
C CYS A 3 -28.61 -12.24 10.70
N ILE A 4 -29.20 -12.35 11.89
CA ILE A 4 -28.44 -12.59 13.13
C ILE A 4 -27.85 -14.00 13.09
N LEU A 5 -28.66 -14.99 12.71
CA LEU A 5 -28.25 -16.38 12.55
C LEU A 5 -27.13 -16.55 11.52
N LEU A 6 -27.14 -15.78 10.42
CA LEU A 6 -26.09 -15.82 9.40
C LEU A 6 -24.76 -15.24 9.90
N SER A 7 -24.79 -14.20 10.74
CA SER A 7 -23.58 -13.60 11.32
C SER A 7 -22.90 -14.52 12.35
N THR A 8 -23.69 -15.23 13.17
CA THR A 8 -23.17 -16.18 14.16
C THR A 8 -22.59 -17.44 13.51
N TRP A 9 -23.20 -17.88 12.40
CA TRP A 9 -22.67 -18.98 11.58
C TRP A 9 -21.32 -18.62 10.93
N LEU A 10 -21.19 -17.40 10.41
CA LEU A 10 -19.96 -16.92 9.77
C LEU A 10 -18.80 -16.82 10.78
N LEU A 11 -19.07 -16.29 11.98
CA LEU A 11 -18.08 -16.19 13.06
C LEU A 11 -17.62 -17.58 13.53
N THR A 12 -18.53 -18.53 13.71
CA THR A 12 -18.18 -19.88 14.21
C THR A 12 -17.40 -20.70 13.19
N PHE A 13 -17.67 -20.53 11.89
CA PHE A 13 -16.95 -21.23 10.82
C PHE A 13 -15.58 -20.59 10.51
N PHE A 14 -15.50 -19.26 10.49
CA PHE A 14 -14.32 -18.54 10.02
C PHE A 14 -13.22 -18.40 11.09
N VAL A 15 -13.61 -18.21 12.35
CA VAL A 15 -12.68 -18.00 13.47
C VAL A 15 -11.74 -19.19 13.74
N PRO A 16 -12.20 -20.45 13.83
CA PRO A 16 -11.31 -21.60 14.06
C PRO A 16 -10.42 -21.90 12.85
N ALA A 17 -10.89 -21.69 11.62
CA ALA A 17 -10.08 -21.85 10.42
C ALA A 17 -8.89 -20.87 10.41
N LEU A 18 -9.09 -19.65 10.89
CA LEU A 18 -8.03 -18.63 10.96
C LEU A 18 -6.95 -18.97 12.00
N GLN A 19 -7.33 -19.61 13.11
CA GLN A 19 -6.40 -19.99 14.17
C GLN A 19 -5.64 -21.28 13.83
N VAL A 20 -6.31 -22.27 13.24
CA VAL A 20 -5.67 -23.54 12.80
C VAL A 20 -4.78 -23.33 11.57
N ALA A 21 -5.13 -22.40 10.67
CA ALA A 21 -4.27 -22.01 9.54
C ALA A 21 -3.17 -21.01 9.92
N SER A 22 -3.15 -20.51 11.17
CA SER A 22 -2.08 -19.63 11.62
C SER A 22 -0.74 -20.39 11.65
N PRO A 23 0.38 -19.79 11.21
CA PRO A 23 1.70 -20.44 11.21
C PRO A 23 2.15 -20.94 12.59
N ASN A 24 1.53 -20.42 13.65
CA ASN A 24 1.76 -20.75 15.05
C ASN A 24 1.09 -22.08 15.45
N ALA A 25 -0.10 -22.39 14.93
CA ALA A 25 -0.83 -23.61 15.27
C ALA A 25 -0.30 -24.85 14.53
N ILE A 26 0.08 -24.72 13.26
CA ILE A 26 0.64 -25.83 12.45
C ILE A 26 2.10 -26.14 12.85
N GLY A 27 2.79 -25.18 13.47
CA GLY A 27 4.18 -25.30 13.88
C GLY A 27 4.43 -25.85 15.29
N ALA A 28 3.39 -26.15 16.07
CA ALA A 28 3.51 -26.50 17.49
C ALA A 28 3.93 -27.97 17.73
N ALA A 29 3.78 -28.85 16.74
CA ALA A 29 4.27 -30.22 16.84
C ALA A 29 5.82 -30.23 16.88
N PRO A 30 6.45 -30.99 17.79
CA PRO A 30 7.91 -30.98 17.98
C PRO A 30 8.68 -31.34 16.71
N ASP A 31 8.11 -32.15 15.83
CA ASP A 31 8.73 -32.54 14.55
C ASP A 31 8.68 -31.41 13.49
N ALA A 32 7.63 -30.59 13.49
CA ALA A 32 7.55 -29.41 12.64
C ALA A 32 8.59 -28.35 13.06
N VAL A 33 8.85 -28.22 14.36
CA VAL A 33 9.91 -27.34 14.89
C VAL A 33 11.30 -27.81 14.47
N ARG A 34 11.57 -29.13 14.54
CA ARG A 34 12.84 -29.72 14.06
C ARG A 34 13.04 -29.48 12.56
N MET A 35 12.00 -29.71 11.75
CA MET A 35 12.06 -29.49 10.31
C MET A 35 12.27 -28.00 9.96
N LYS A 36 11.60 -27.07 10.66
CA LYS A 36 11.81 -25.62 10.49
C LYS A 36 13.25 -25.20 10.76
N ARG A 37 13.94 -25.79 11.76
CA ARG A 37 15.34 -25.46 12.07
C ARG A 37 16.31 -25.88 10.97
N VAL A 38 16.11 -27.07 10.39
CA VAL A 38 16.95 -27.57 9.29
C VAL A 38 16.77 -26.70 8.04
N VAL A 39 15.53 -26.42 7.65
CA VAL A 39 15.25 -25.52 6.51
C VAL A 39 15.81 -24.12 6.74
N ASN A 40 15.71 -23.60 7.98
CA ASN A 40 16.25 -22.30 8.35
C ASN A 40 17.79 -22.26 8.36
N PHE A 41 18.45 -23.38 8.69
CA PHE A 41 19.91 -23.49 8.61
C PHE A 41 20.38 -23.37 7.16
N TYR A 42 19.74 -24.10 6.24
CA TYR A 42 20.10 -24.02 4.81
C TYR A 42 19.66 -22.72 4.14
N SER A 43 18.59 -22.08 4.61
CA SER A 43 18.18 -20.77 4.10
C SER A 43 19.13 -19.63 4.53
N LYS A 44 19.79 -19.78 5.69
CA LYS A 44 20.72 -18.82 6.28
C LYS A 44 22.18 -19.07 5.96
N LEU A 45 22.50 -20.13 5.22
CA LEU A 45 23.84 -20.26 4.63
C LEU A 45 24.17 -18.93 3.96
N PRO A 46 25.38 -18.37 4.19
CA PRO A 46 25.76 -17.07 3.66
C PRO A 46 25.80 -17.15 2.14
N ARG A 47 24.63 -16.94 1.53
CA ARG A 47 24.47 -16.60 0.13
C ARG A 47 25.18 -15.27 -0.01
N GLY A 48 26.09 -15.16 -0.98
CA GLY A 48 26.80 -13.90 -1.25
C GLY A 48 25.82 -12.73 -1.26
N ALA A 49 26.27 -11.55 -0.81
CA ALA A 49 25.44 -10.36 -0.60
C ALA A 49 24.36 -10.27 -1.69
N ALA A 50 23.09 -10.36 -1.27
CA ALA A 50 21.96 -10.34 -2.20
C ALA A 50 22.14 -9.12 -3.12
N PRO A 51 22.08 -9.30 -4.46
CA PRO A 51 22.36 -8.21 -5.39
C PRO A 51 21.45 -7.05 -5.04
N GLU A 52 22.04 -5.86 -4.85
CA GLU A 52 21.27 -4.65 -4.59
C GLU A 52 20.18 -4.56 -5.63
N GLN A 53 18.93 -4.43 -5.19
CA GLN A 53 17.76 -4.40 -6.05
C GLN A 53 17.97 -3.29 -7.08
N LYS A 54 18.45 -3.66 -8.27
CA LYS A 54 18.65 -2.73 -9.37
C LYS A 54 17.26 -2.28 -9.74
N ALA A 55 16.94 -1.06 -9.35
CA ALA A 55 15.67 -0.42 -9.65
C ALA A 55 15.44 -0.44 -11.17
N THR A 56 14.63 -1.39 -11.63
CA THR A 56 14.20 -1.49 -13.02
C THR A 56 12.96 -0.60 -13.19
N GLY A 57 12.99 0.27 -14.20
CA GLY A 57 11.91 1.21 -14.50
C GLY A 57 12.12 2.65 -14.01
N ILE A 58 11.33 3.58 -14.57
CA ILE A 58 11.43 5.02 -14.30
C ILE A 58 11.11 5.32 -12.82
N LEU A 59 10.05 4.71 -12.29
CA LEU A 59 9.67 4.83 -10.88
C LEU A 59 10.68 4.17 -9.95
N GLY A 60 11.24 3.02 -10.34
CA GLY A 60 12.30 2.35 -9.60
C GLY A 60 13.53 3.25 -9.45
N ARG A 61 13.96 3.92 -10.53
CA ARG A 61 15.11 4.85 -10.50
C ARG A 61 14.89 6.01 -9.53
N TYR A 62 13.67 6.57 -9.51
CA TYR A 62 13.31 7.62 -8.55
C TYR A 62 13.31 7.08 -7.11
N GLN A 63 12.75 5.89 -6.89
CA GLN A 63 12.73 5.25 -5.58
C GLN A 63 14.15 4.96 -5.06
N ALA A 64 15.02 4.38 -5.88
CA ALA A 64 16.40 4.12 -5.50
C ALA A 64 17.20 5.40 -5.21
N LYS A 65 16.91 6.49 -5.92
CA LYS A 65 17.58 7.80 -5.72
C LYS A 65 17.13 8.54 -4.46
N HIS A 66 15.89 8.37 -4.02
CA HIS A 66 15.32 9.15 -2.91
C HIS A 66 15.06 8.35 -1.63
N PHE A 67 14.83 7.04 -1.73
CA PHE A 67 14.52 6.14 -0.61
C PHE A 67 15.58 5.04 -0.37
N GLY A 68 16.69 5.08 -1.12
CA GLY A 68 17.80 4.14 -0.97
C GLY A 68 18.76 4.53 0.18
N LYS A 69 20.06 4.28 -0.01
CA LYS A 69 21.12 4.45 1.01
C LYS A 69 21.28 5.89 1.55
N ASN A 70 20.75 6.89 0.86
CA ASN A 70 20.74 8.29 1.29
C ASN A 70 19.29 8.82 1.27
N PRO A 71 18.51 8.61 2.36
CA PRO A 71 17.14 9.09 2.41
C PRO A 71 17.16 10.62 2.30
N THR A 72 16.55 11.11 1.23
CA THR A 72 16.51 12.54 0.90
C THR A 72 15.07 13.02 1.09
N ALA A 73 14.84 14.22 1.63
CA ALA A 73 13.51 14.79 1.87
C ALA A 73 12.80 15.34 0.60
N LYS A 74 13.47 15.31 -0.57
CA LYS A 74 12.91 15.77 -1.85
C LYS A 74 11.54 15.16 -2.25
N PRO A 75 11.20 13.87 -2.02
CA PRO A 75 9.87 13.36 -2.35
C PRO A 75 8.74 14.05 -1.59
N ILE A 76 9.00 14.53 -0.37
CA ILE A 76 8.02 15.32 0.40
C ILE A 76 7.80 16.68 -0.26
N ILE A 77 8.89 17.33 -0.69
CA ILE A 77 8.82 18.61 -1.42
C ILE A 77 8.08 18.44 -2.74
N HIS A 78 8.33 17.36 -3.49
CA HIS A 78 7.61 17.06 -4.72
C HIS A 78 6.12 16.81 -4.48
N ALA A 79 5.74 16.12 -3.40
CA ALA A 79 4.35 15.94 -3.03
C ALA A 79 3.65 17.26 -2.70
N ILE A 80 4.31 18.14 -1.93
CA ILE A 80 3.77 19.47 -1.60
C ILE A 80 3.61 20.31 -2.85
N ALA A 81 4.62 20.36 -3.72
CA ALA A 81 4.57 21.11 -4.97
C ALA A 81 3.44 20.60 -5.89
N PHE A 82 3.24 19.28 -5.96
CA PHE A 82 2.15 18.67 -6.72
C PHE A 82 0.78 19.09 -6.18
N ILE A 83 0.57 19.02 -4.87
CA ILE A 83 -0.68 19.42 -4.23
C ILE A 83 -0.97 20.92 -4.47
N LEU A 84 0.04 21.78 -4.36
CA LEU A 84 -0.11 23.21 -4.62
C LEU A 84 -0.47 23.50 -6.08
N ALA A 85 0.19 22.83 -7.03
CA ALA A 85 -0.09 23.01 -8.45
C ALA A 85 -1.50 22.53 -8.82
N VAL A 86 -1.91 21.35 -8.32
CA VAL A 86 -3.26 20.82 -8.54
C VAL A 86 -4.31 21.70 -7.87
N GLY A 87 -4.07 22.15 -6.63
CA GLY A 87 -4.96 23.07 -5.92
C GLY A 87 -5.12 24.41 -6.66
N TYR A 88 -4.04 24.97 -7.18
CA TYR A 88 -4.10 26.19 -8.00
C TYR A 88 -4.87 25.98 -9.30
N ALA A 89 -4.64 24.87 -9.99
CA ALA A 89 -5.36 24.54 -11.23
C ALA A 89 -6.86 24.33 -10.97
N GLN A 90 -7.21 23.59 -9.92
CA GLN A 90 -8.60 23.41 -9.49
C GLN A 90 -9.25 24.76 -9.18
N ASN A 91 -8.56 25.60 -8.42
CA ASN A 91 -9.04 26.94 -8.08
C ASN A 91 -9.34 27.74 -9.36
N TYR A 92 -8.40 27.75 -10.31
CA TYR A 92 -8.59 28.43 -11.60
C TYR A 92 -9.76 27.86 -12.41
N TYR A 93 -9.89 26.54 -12.49
CA TYR A 93 -11.00 25.88 -13.19
C TYR A 93 -12.36 26.23 -12.57
N PHE A 94 -12.49 26.19 -11.24
CA PHE A 94 -13.73 26.55 -10.56
C PHE A 94 -14.03 28.05 -10.67
N HIS A 95 -13.01 28.91 -10.61
CA HIS A 95 -13.18 30.36 -10.80
C HIS A 95 -13.58 30.74 -12.23
N LEU A 96 -13.04 30.05 -13.25
CA LEU A 96 -13.44 30.26 -14.64
C LEU A 96 -14.84 29.69 -14.92
N LEU A 97 -15.15 28.51 -14.39
CA LEU A 97 -16.46 27.88 -14.54
C LEU A 97 -17.56 28.73 -13.89
N GLU A 98 -17.28 29.35 -12.75
CA GLU A 98 -18.18 30.31 -12.10
C GLU A 98 -18.42 31.55 -12.97
N ARG A 99 -17.36 32.10 -13.59
CA ARG A 99 -17.50 33.23 -14.52
C ARG A 99 -18.28 32.85 -15.79
N VAL A 100 -18.19 31.61 -16.28
CA VAL A 100 -18.92 31.17 -17.48
C VAL A 100 -20.39 30.83 -17.17
N LEU A 101 -20.70 30.29 -15.98
CA LEU A 101 -22.08 29.98 -15.57
C LEU A 101 -22.85 31.22 -15.06
N GLY A 102 -22.16 32.24 -14.53
CA GLY A 102 -22.76 33.50 -14.08
C GLY A 102 -23.07 34.50 -15.21
N HIS A 103 -22.41 34.38 -16.37
CA HIS A 103 -22.55 35.32 -17.49
C HIS A 103 -23.49 34.82 -18.62
N HIS A 104 -24.12 33.65 -18.48
CA HIS A 104 -25.13 33.17 -19.46
C HIS A 104 -26.58 33.57 -19.08
N LYS A 105 -26.77 34.50 -18.13
CA LYS A 105 -28.06 35.14 -17.81
C LYS A 105 -27.96 36.66 -17.95
N ASN A 106 -27.49 37.16 -19.08
CA ASN A 106 -27.59 38.59 -19.41
C ASN A 106 -27.70 38.85 -20.93
N ASN A 107 -28.33 37.96 -21.70
CA ASN A 107 -28.84 38.34 -23.01
C ASN A 107 -30.14 39.16 -22.77
N PRO A 108 -30.16 40.49 -22.93
CA PRO A 108 -31.44 41.17 -23.14
C PRO A 108 -31.99 40.66 -24.48
N HIS A 109 -33.28 40.30 -24.48
CA HIS A 109 -34.03 40.13 -25.72
C HIS A 109 -33.98 41.41 -26.56
#